data_AF-A0A830FXK4-F1
#
_entry.id   AF-A0A830FXK4-F1
#
_cell.length_a   1.000
_cell.length_b   1.000
_cell.length_c   1.000
_cell.angle_alpha   90.00
_cell.angle_beta   90.00
_cell.angle_gamma   90.00
#
_symmetry.space_group_name_H-M   'P 1'
#
loop_
_entity.id
_entity.type
_entity.pdbx_description
1 polymer ?
#
loop_
_entity_poly.entity_id
_entity_poly.type
_entity_poly.pdbx_seq_one_letter_code
_entity_poly.pdbx_strand_id
1 'polypeptide(L)'
;MAGPGQIPGRYNLIIKGEYDGFDHQIPVEEFLQRLKSDDVPNKVSVVGLAGAFQDGDLAVNLAQEMDSRANDLEYQSPTIQFIVDGSFHRSGKTYDLRDGDELHSLQEVFGPQLERKEGGDWLVAPF
;
A
#
# COMPACT_ATOMS: atom_id res chain seq x y z
N MET A 1 -15.39 2.68 14.61
CA MET A 1 -14.26 3.47 14.06
C MET A 1 -13.32 2.49 13.40
N ALA A 2 -12.82 2.79 12.20
CA ALA A 2 -11.76 1.99 11.59
C ALA A 2 -10.55 1.97 12.53
N GLY A 3 -9.92 0.80 12.70
CA GLY A 3 -8.67 0.69 13.44
C GLY A 3 -7.52 1.38 12.69
N PRO A 4 -6.40 1.66 13.37
CA PRO A 4 -5.18 2.08 12.69
C PRO A 4 -4.81 1.08 11.60
N GLY A 5 -4.45 1.55 10.41
CA GLY A 5 -4.14 0.72 9.25
C GLY A 5 -5.33 0.23 8.43
N GLN A 6 -6.57 0.59 8.78
CA GLN A 6 -7.76 -0.09 8.26
C GLN A 6 -8.85 0.87 7.76
N ILE A 7 -8.49 1.96 7.09
CA ILE A 7 -9.45 2.90 6.49
C ILE A 7 -10.02 2.31 5.19
N PRO A 8 -11.33 2.08 5.09
CA PRO A 8 -11.96 1.64 3.84
C PRO A 8 -11.87 2.72 2.76
N GLY A 9 -11.81 2.32 1.49
CA GLY A 9 -11.76 3.25 0.38
C GLY A 9 -10.39 3.90 0.17
N ARG A 10 -9.34 3.34 0.78
CA ARG A 10 -7.96 3.85 0.73
C ARG A 10 -6.94 2.72 0.76
N TYR A 11 -5.76 3.00 0.22
CA TYR A 11 -4.58 2.18 0.48
C TYR A 11 -3.99 2.59 1.83
N ASN A 12 -3.90 1.65 2.76
CA ASN A 12 -3.32 1.87 4.08
C ASN A 12 -1.93 1.25 4.12
N LEU A 13 -0.90 2.01 4.47
CA LEU A 13 0.46 1.51 4.60
C LEU A 13 0.83 1.49 6.08
N ILE A 14 1.16 0.32 6.60
CA ILE A 14 1.55 0.12 8.00
C ILE A 14 2.91 -0.54 8.12
N ILE A 15 3.63 -0.20 9.19
CA ILE A 15 4.86 -0.90 9.55
C ILE A 15 4.51 -2.23 10.23
N LYS A 16 5.15 -3.29 9.77
CA LYS A 16 5.01 -4.63 10.34
C LYS A 16 5.38 -4.64 11.82
N GLY A 17 4.51 -5.21 12.65
CA GLY A 17 4.74 -5.34 14.10
C GLY A 17 4.32 -4.11 14.92
N GLU A 18 4.13 -2.93 14.29
CA GLU A 18 3.55 -1.76 14.95
C GLU A 18 2.01 -1.77 14.92
N TYR A 19 1.44 -2.42 13.90
CA TYR A 19 0.00 -2.53 13.71
C TYR A 19 -0.39 -3.94 13.28
N ASP A 20 -1.58 -4.39 13.72
CA ASP A 20 -2.14 -5.65 13.30
C ASP A 20 -2.58 -5.61 11.82
N GLY A 21 -2.11 -6.59 11.06
CA GLY A 21 -2.60 -6.89 9.72
C GLY A 21 -3.89 -7.70 9.74
N PHE A 22 -4.56 -7.81 8.59
CA PHE A 22 -5.65 -8.76 8.41
C PHE A 22 -5.11 -10.20 8.35
N ASP A 23 -5.95 -11.18 8.72
CA ASP A 23 -5.62 -12.61 8.60
C ASP A 23 -5.35 -13.02 7.14
N HIS A 24 -6.06 -12.38 6.20
CA HIS A 24 -5.89 -12.64 4.78
C HIS A 24 -4.75 -11.82 4.20
N GLN A 25 -3.55 -12.39 4.23
CA GLN A 25 -2.33 -11.81 3.68
C GLN A 25 -2.00 -12.44 2.32
N ILE A 26 -1.69 -11.60 1.33
CA ILE A 26 -1.24 -12.01 0.01
C ILE A 26 0.03 -11.24 -0.37
N PRO A 27 0.95 -11.83 -1.16
CA PRO A 27 2.09 -11.10 -1.67
C PRO A 27 1.65 -10.05 -2.70
N VAL A 28 2.47 -9.02 -2.89
CA VAL A 28 2.25 -7.94 -3.85
C VAL A 28 2.03 -8.43 -5.29
N GLU A 29 2.72 -9.51 -5.69
CA GLU A 29 2.53 -10.14 -7.01
C GLU A 29 1.13 -10.74 -7.17
N GLU A 30 0.62 -11.39 -6.13
CA GLU A 30 -0.74 -11.95 -6.11
C GLU A 30 -1.79 -10.83 -6.09
N PHE A 31 -1.53 -9.75 -5.33
CA PHE A 31 -2.39 -8.58 -5.34
C PHE A 31 -2.48 -7.95 -6.74
N LEU A 32 -1.35 -7.86 -7.45
CA LEU A 32 -1.31 -7.41 -8.84
C LEU A 32 -2.16 -8.29 -9.77
N GLN A 33 -2.09 -9.62 -9.62
CA GLN A 33 -2.93 -10.53 -10.40
C GLN A 33 -4.42 -10.36 -10.11
N ARG A 34 -4.77 -10.08 -8.85
CA ARG A 34 -6.15 -9.81 -8.43
C ARG A 34 -6.67 -8.47 -8.94
N LEU A 35 -5.84 -7.43 -8.97
CA LEU A 35 -6.17 -6.17 -9.65
C LEU A 35 -6.48 -6.40 -11.14
N LYS A 36 -5.63 -7.19 -11.82
CA LYS A 36 -5.85 -7.55 -13.23
C LYS A 36 -7.15 -8.32 -13.45
N SER A 37 -7.46 -9.25 -12.54
CA SER A 37 -8.61 -10.15 -12.64
C SER A 37 -9.91 -9.61 -12.04
N ASP A 38 -9.90 -8.38 -11.50
CA ASP A 38 -11.04 -7.76 -10.81
C ASP A 38 -11.54 -8.56 -9.58
N ASP A 39 -10.63 -9.29 -8.91
CA ASP A 39 -10.95 -10.18 -7.77
C ASP A 39 -10.24 -9.71 -6.49
N VAL A 40 -10.26 -8.41 -6.23
CA VAL A 40 -9.67 -7.83 -5.02
C VAL A 40 -10.62 -8.06 -3.83
N PRO A 41 -10.16 -8.70 -2.75
CA PRO A 41 -11.00 -8.93 -1.59
C PRO A 41 -11.36 -7.62 -0.88
N ASN A 42 -12.57 -7.56 -0.30
CA ASN A 42 -13.04 -6.41 0.49
C ASN A 42 -12.11 -6.03 1.65
N LYS A 43 -11.34 -7.00 2.17
CA LYS A 43 -10.31 -6.78 3.20
C LYS A 43 -9.11 -7.65 2.87
N VAL A 44 -7.96 -7.02 2.66
CA VAL A 44 -6.74 -7.74 2.28
C VAL A 44 -5.52 -7.03 2.82
N SER A 45 -4.57 -7.82 3.31
CA SER A 45 -3.24 -7.35 3.64
C SER A 45 -2.25 -7.77 2.57
N VAL A 46 -1.49 -6.82 2.04
CA VAL A 46 -0.51 -7.02 0.99
C VAL A 46 0.89 -6.93 1.59
N VAL A 47 1.71 -7.94 1.36
CA VAL A 47 3.08 -8.03 1.89
C VAL A 47 4.13 -8.00 0.77
N GLY A 48 5.37 -7.66 1.10
CA GLY A 48 6.49 -7.74 0.15
C GLY A 48 6.66 -6.53 -0.77
N LEU A 49 6.12 -5.36 -0.39
CA LEU A 49 6.22 -4.13 -1.19
C LEU A 49 7.68 -3.70 -1.44
N ALA A 50 8.59 -3.87 -0.47
CA ALA A 50 10.02 -3.55 -0.66
C ALA A 50 10.63 -4.34 -1.83
N GLY A 51 10.34 -5.65 -1.93
CA GLY A 51 10.77 -6.47 -3.04
C GLY A 51 10.19 -6.01 -4.39
N ALA A 52 8.96 -5.48 -4.39
CA ALA A 52 8.39 -4.88 -5.60
C ALA A 52 9.05 -3.57 -6.01
N PHE A 53 9.65 -2.81 -5.10
CA PHE A 53 10.44 -1.64 -5.50
C PHE A 53 11.83 -2.02 -6.02
N GLN A 54 12.41 -3.13 -5.54
CA GLN A 54 13.66 -3.67 -6.08
C GLN A 54 13.47 -4.21 -7.50
N ASP A 55 12.31 -4.82 -7.78
CA ASP A 55 11.88 -5.17 -9.12
C ASP A 55 11.14 -3.98 -9.74
N GLY A 56 11.89 -3.03 -10.32
CA GLY A 56 11.32 -1.80 -10.87
C GLY A 56 10.19 -2.02 -11.89
N ASP A 57 10.18 -3.14 -12.62
CA ASP A 57 9.08 -3.50 -13.51
C ASP A 57 7.81 -3.86 -12.71
N LEU A 58 7.95 -4.55 -11.59
CA LEU A 58 6.82 -4.90 -10.71
C LEU A 58 6.19 -3.65 -10.06
N ALA A 59 6.99 -2.70 -9.56
CA ALA A 59 6.47 -1.43 -9.02
C ALA A 59 5.69 -0.64 -10.07
N VAL A 60 6.22 -0.52 -11.29
CA VAL A 60 5.57 0.19 -12.39
C VAL A 60 4.25 -0.49 -12.78
N ASN A 61 4.25 -1.81 -12.92
CA ASN A 61 3.03 -2.57 -13.22
C ASN A 61 1.98 -2.43 -12.12
N LEU A 62 2.40 -2.45 -10.84
CA LEU A 62 1.51 -2.27 -9.70
C LEU A 62 0.84 -0.88 -9.72
N ALA A 63 1.64 0.18 -9.94
CA ALA A 63 1.12 1.54 -10.04
C ALA A 63 0.09 1.67 -11.18
N GLN A 64 0.39 1.10 -12.35
CA GLN A 64 -0.49 1.14 -13.52
C GLN A 64 -1.82 0.42 -13.27
N GLU A 65 -1.79 -0.77 -12.67
CA GLU A 65 -3.02 -1.53 -12.40
C GLU A 65 -3.83 -0.90 -11.27
N MET A 66 -3.18 -0.32 -10.25
CA MET A 66 -3.87 0.43 -9.21
C MET A 66 -4.60 1.64 -9.78
N ASP A 67 -3.95 2.44 -10.63
CA ASP A 67 -4.58 3.58 -11.33
C ASP A 67 -5.71 3.13 -12.25
N SER A 68 -5.51 2.06 -13.04
CA SER A 68 -6.54 1.53 -13.93
C SER A 68 -7.77 1.02 -13.18
N ARG A 69 -7.61 0.55 -11.94
CA ARG A 69 -8.68 0.02 -11.08
C ARG A 69 -9.21 1.01 -10.07
N ALA A 70 -8.68 2.24 -10.04
CA ALA A 70 -9.05 3.24 -9.04
C ALA A 70 -10.57 3.43 -8.93
N ASN A 71 -11.27 3.60 -10.06
CA ASN A 71 -12.74 3.77 -10.07
C ASN A 71 -13.49 2.55 -9.49
N ASP A 72 -13.06 1.33 -9.83
CA ASP A 72 -13.68 0.10 -9.33
C ASP A 72 -13.46 -0.04 -7.83
N LEU A 73 -12.24 0.26 -7.36
CA LEU A 73 -11.88 0.26 -5.95
C LEU A 73 -12.62 1.36 -5.19
N GLU A 74 -12.79 2.55 -5.74
CA GLU A 74 -13.59 3.62 -5.11
C GLU A 74 -15.05 3.18 -4.92
N TYR A 75 -15.64 2.55 -5.93
CA TYR A 75 -17.01 2.05 -5.84
C TYR A 75 -17.17 0.91 -4.83
N GLN A 76 -16.26 -0.07 -4.86
CA GLN A 76 -16.28 -1.22 -3.94
C GLN A 76 -15.86 -0.83 -2.52
N SER A 77 -15.07 0.24 -2.38
CA SER A 77 -14.48 0.73 -1.13
C SER A 77 -13.82 -0.36 -0.27
N PRO A 78 -12.95 -1.23 -0.84
CA PRO A 78 -12.26 -2.25 -0.07
C PRO A 78 -11.31 -1.61 0.95
N THR A 79 -10.92 -2.39 1.95
CA THR A 79 -9.90 -2.01 2.93
C THR A 79 -8.61 -2.75 2.59
N ILE A 80 -7.72 -2.06 1.88
CA ILE A 80 -6.44 -2.62 1.44
C ILE A 80 -5.34 -2.11 2.36
N GLN A 81 -4.53 -3.02 2.90
CA GLN A 81 -3.48 -2.72 3.85
C GLN A 81 -2.13 -3.27 3.38
N PHE A 82 -1.20 -2.41 3.01
CA PHE A 82 0.18 -2.77 2.73
C PHE A 82 0.97 -2.87 4.02
N ILE A 83 1.45 -4.06 4.33
CA ILE A 83 2.34 -4.32 5.44
C ILE A 83 3.76 -4.27 4.91
N VAL A 84 4.51 -3.28 5.37
CA VAL A 84 5.89 -3.07 4.95
C VAL A 84 6.84 -3.38 6.08
N ASP A 85 7.94 -4.05 5.73
CA ASP A 85 9.11 -4.15 6.60
C ASP A 85 9.89 -2.82 6.50
N GLY A 86 10.44 -2.35 7.63
CA GLY A 86 11.26 -1.13 7.67
C GLY A 86 10.58 0.07 8.32
N SER A 87 10.78 1.26 7.75
CA SER A 87 10.26 2.52 8.32
C SER A 87 9.92 3.55 7.25
N PHE A 88 8.93 4.40 7.52
CA PHE A 88 8.58 5.51 6.64
C PHE A 88 9.47 6.71 6.90
N HIS A 89 10.20 7.16 5.87
CA HIS A 89 10.97 8.38 5.91
C HIS A 89 10.21 9.50 5.21
N ARG A 90 10.12 10.69 5.82
CA ARG A 90 9.49 11.85 5.18
C ARG A 90 10.54 12.60 4.36
N SER A 91 10.35 12.67 3.06
CA SER A 91 11.18 13.42 2.13
C SER A 91 10.42 14.64 1.62
N GLY A 92 10.52 15.75 2.37
CA GLY A 92 9.76 16.97 2.07
C GLY A 92 8.24 16.78 2.20
N LYS A 93 7.53 16.77 1.06
CA LYS A 93 6.06 16.58 1.01
C LYS A 93 5.64 15.13 0.80
N THR A 94 6.60 14.23 0.65
CA THR A 94 6.38 12.86 0.20
C THR A 94 6.99 11.89 1.19
N TYR A 95 6.77 10.59 0.96
CA TYR A 95 7.25 9.54 1.84
C TYR A 95 8.01 8.49 1.04
N ASP A 96 9.10 8.03 1.65
CA ASP A 96 9.93 6.96 1.13
C ASP A 96 9.86 5.78 2.11
N LEU A 97 9.88 4.57 1.56
CA LEU A 97 10.06 3.34 2.32
C LEU A 97 11.56 3.08 2.46
N ARG A 98 12.04 3.01 3.71
CA ARG A 98 13.39 2.56 3.99
C ARG A 98 13.40 1.05 4.19
N ASP A 99 14.12 0.34 3.34
CA ASP A 99 14.43 -1.08 3.46
C ASP A 99 15.95 -1.26 3.53
N GLY A 100 16.47 -1.55 4.73
CA GLY A 100 17.93 -1.54 4.96
C GLY A 100 18.58 -0.17 4.69
N ASP A 101 19.55 -0.15 3.77
CA ASP A 101 20.24 1.04 3.28
C ASP A 101 19.57 1.67 2.03
N GLU A 102 18.53 1.04 1.49
CA GLU A 102 17.80 1.51 0.31
C GLU A 102 16.60 2.38 0.70
N LEU A 103 16.31 3.38 -0.13
CA LEU A 103 15.16 4.27 -0.01
C LEU A 103 14.35 4.19 -1.30
N HIS A 104 13.11 3.75 -1.19
CA HIS A 104 12.18 3.62 -2.31
C HIS A 104 11.06 4.65 -2.19
N SER A 105 10.78 5.40 -3.26
CA SER A 105 9.77 6.45 -3.22
C SER A 105 8.37 5.83 -3.31
N LEU A 106 7.58 5.96 -2.23
CA LEU A 106 6.21 5.42 -2.22
C LEU A 106 5.32 6.08 -3.27
N GLN A 107 5.68 7.26 -3.75
CA GLN A 107 4.93 7.95 -4.81
C GLN A 107 4.95 7.19 -6.14
N GLU A 108 5.93 6.33 -6.37
CA GLU A 108 6.02 5.57 -7.61
C GLU A 108 4.83 4.61 -7.76
N VAL A 109 4.25 4.16 -6.64
CA VAL A 109 3.10 3.24 -6.61
C VAL A 109 1.83 3.94 -6.16
N PHE A 110 1.89 4.77 -5.13
CA PHE A 110 0.70 5.36 -4.48
C PHE A 110 0.43 6.81 -4.92
N GLY A 111 1.28 7.35 -5.79
CA GLY A 111 1.19 8.74 -6.22
C GLY A 111 1.54 9.76 -5.13
N PRO A 112 1.39 11.06 -5.43
CA PRO A 112 1.85 12.14 -4.55
C PRO A 112 0.95 12.38 -3.33
N GLN A 113 -0.23 11.76 -3.26
CA GLN A 113 -1.28 12.05 -2.28
C GLN A 113 -1.19 11.17 -1.02
N LEU A 114 0.01 10.98 -0.50
CA LEU A 114 0.25 10.23 0.73
C LEU A 114 0.03 11.12 1.96
N GLU A 115 -0.87 10.70 2.84
CA GLU A 115 -1.18 11.38 4.09
C GLU A 115 -0.74 10.52 5.27
N ARG A 116 0.06 11.07 6.17
CA ARG A 116 0.32 10.44 7.47
C ARG A 116 -0.84 10.73 8.41
N LYS A 117 -1.43 9.70 9.01
CA LYS A 117 -2.57 9.88 9.93
C LYS A 117 -2.09 10.20 11.35
N GLU A 118 -2.72 11.22 11.95
CA GLU A 118 -2.32 11.78 13.24
C GLU A 118 -2.37 10.72 14.35
N GLY A 119 -1.24 10.53 15.01
CA GLY A 119 -1.06 9.59 16.11
C GLY A 119 -0.26 8.33 15.78
N GLY A 120 0.12 8.07 14.51
CA GLY A 120 0.82 6.84 14.16
C GLY A 120 1.85 6.92 13.01
N ASP A 121 2.75 5.95 13.00
CA ASP A 121 3.68 5.58 11.91
C ASP A 121 3.00 4.83 10.76
N TRP A 122 1.84 5.32 10.31
CA TRP A 122 1.12 4.76 9.16
C TRP A 122 0.69 5.84 8.18
N LEU A 123 0.67 5.47 6.92
CA LEU A 123 0.33 6.33 5.80
C LEU A 123 -0.95 5.84 5.14
N VAL A 124 -1.66 6.76 4.50
CA VAL A 124 -2.77 6.41 3.62
C VAL A 124 -2.64 7.12 2.29
N ALA A 125 -3.05 6.46 1.22
CA ALA A 125 -3.22 7.04 -0.08
C ALA A 125 -4.66 6.83 -0.57
N PRO A 126 -5.23 7.78 -1.33
CA PRO A 126 -6.46 7.54 -2.07
C PRO A 126 -6.23 6.44 -3.12
N PHE A 127 -7.33 5.88 -3.62
CA PHE A 127 -7.28 5.00 -4.79
C PHE A 127 -6.93 5.77 -6.06
#